data_AF-A0A940MI37-F1
#
_entry.id   AF-A0A940MI37-F1
#
_cell.length_a   1.000
_cell.length_b   1.000
_cell.length_c   1.000
_cell.angle_alpha   90.00
_cell.angle_beta   90.00
_cell.angle_gamma   90.00
#
_symmetry.space_group_name_H-M   'P 1'
#
loop_
_entity.id
_entity.type
_entity.pdbx_description
1 polymer ?
#
loop_
_entity_poly.entity_id
_entity_poly.type
_entity_poly.pdbx_seq_one_letter_code
_entity_poly.pdbx_strand_id
1 'polypeptide(L)'
;MAANQTIQMNGAKGNALVFLAAANNGLSSAPDPSGILTSPAVSAGTPVVGTGCSLGDGDYEGCVVPTGTVTYSGSVDPQSYSLEVPDWVSGPTSAAVVMLPHRNSPTGQENLSTKIYAFAIPLQPGATVESVTLPDLSSSAKLNVPGLHIFGMAVRDTTSAPDGSSWTSVWHESMEARFQFTSIGELTNQTIRIIAKPSISGDTLRIHLSNAYGTDPLDINHVTIAPSDVRMGPSLSASPHELTFNNGDSSLVIPEGGEAYSDPISMPVTGGTLLAVSLYLANKVPYITMNPHPSSATWGYLSAVGSGDHTTDVSDSASTAFTSSGSLSSSFSAVVNSIDVTTSADLPTIDVLGNYLIDQGRGVAGISYPLARRFENDSSGAPKDSVVNSGVGGNLLAIDAGGHAGGRAALTRLDRDVLSLPNITTVVVNEALQDAIAGHDDVETERSLSLLRDQLKGWGIKTIFTTLTPCEGYAPCTSTVDTNRRGINTWITDQVDFTSPTVNYLDAESIVGVSDPTSTDDPPALMLNDSYDAGDHVNLDDSGYEAIADGFDLDSLRPDM
;
A
#
# COMPACT_ATOMS: atom_id res chain seq x y z
N MET A 1 -12.62 26.85 0.30
CA MET A 1 -12.48 27.08 1.75
C MET A 1 -13.47 26.19 2.48
N ALA A 2 -13.04 25.46 3.51
CA ALA A 2 -13.94 24.80 4.45
C ALA A 2 -14.53 25.85 5.41
N ALA A 3 -15.85 26.04 5.32
CA ALA A 3 -16.60 27.08 6.02
C ALA A 3 -18.06 26.63 6.23
N ASN A 4 -18.25 25.47 6.87
CA ASN A 4 -19.56 24.87 7.15
C ASN A 4 -20.44 24.69 5.90
N GLN A 5 -19.83 24.31 4.78
CA GLN A 5 -20.53 24.13 3.50
C GLN A 5 -21.03 22.69 3.40
N THR A 6 -22.33 22.50 3.19
CA THR A 6 -22.93 21.18 2.91
C THR A 6 -22.95 20.90 1.41
N ILE A 7 -22.24 19.86 1.00
CA ILE A 7 -22.14 19.36 -0.39
C ILE A 7 -23.06 18.14 -0.52
N GLN A 8 -23.91 18.13 -1.55
CA GLN A 8 -24.79 17.00 -1.85
C GLN A 8 -24.03 15.94 -2.67
N MET A 9 -24.11 14.68 -2.24
CA MET A 9 -23.37 13.56 -2.85
C MET A 9 -24.25 12.65 -3.74
N ASN A 10 -25.51 13.02 -3.93
CA ASN A 10 -26.47 12.41 -4.87
C ASN A 10 -26.62 10.87 -4.75
N GLY A 11 -26.39 10.31 -3.57
CA GLY A 11 -26.54 8.88 -3.31
C GLY A 11 -25.33 8.03 -3.68
N ALA A 12 -24.12 8.61 -3.71
CA ALA A 12 -22.89 7.86 -3.87
C ALA A 12 -22.68 6.81 -2.75
N LYS A 13 -22.02 5.71 -3.10
CA LYS A 13 -21.62 4.62 -2.20
C LYS A 13 -20.14 4.32 -2.40
N GLY A 14 -19.51 3.78 -1.36
CA GLY A 14 -18.10 3.37 -1.37
C GLY A 14 -17.56 3.23 0.05
N ASN A 15 -16.30 2.80 0.17
CA ASN A 15 -15.58 2.61 1.43
C ASN A 15 -14.91 3.90 1.94
N ALA A 16 -14.70 4.91 1.09
CA ALA A 16 -13.91 6.08 1.42
C ALA A 16 -14.48 7.39 0.86
N LEU A 17 -14.33 8.48 1.61
CA LEU A 17 -14.52 9.84 1.09
C LEU A 17 -13.15 10.51 0.97
N VAL A 18 -12.75 10.77 -0.27
CA VAL A 18 -11.44 11.32 -0.63
C VAL A 18 -11.57 12.83 -0.87
N PHE A 19 -10.69 13.60 -0.22
CA PHE A 19 -10.57 15.05 -0.34
C PHE A 19 -9.28 15.40 -1.05
N LEU A 20 -9.35 16.24 -2.08
CA LEU A 20 -8.19 16.93 -2.65
C LEU A 20 -8.06 18.29 -1.98
N ALA A 21 -7.02 18.49 -1.16
CA ALA A 21 -6.93 19.60 -0.22
C ALA A 21 -5.52 20.16 -0.02
N ALA A 22 -5.43 21.39 0.51
CA ALA A 22 -4.20 21.97 1.05
C ALA A 22 -4.54 22.98 2.18
N ALA A 23 -3.61 23.22 3.12
CA ALA A 23 -3.77 24.24 4.16
C ALA A 23 -2.92 25.49 3.87
N ASN A 24 -3.27 26.63 4.46
CA ASN A 24 -2.41 27.83 4.49
C ASN A 24 -2.21 28.30 5.94
N ASN A 25 -0.98 28.70 6.30
CA ASN A 25 -0.59 28.99 7.69
C ASN A 25 -0.95 27.83 8.64
N GLY A 26 -1.01 26.60 8.11
CA GLY A 26 -1.15 25.41 8.92
C GLY A 26 0.14 25.23 9.69
N LEU A 27 0.05 25.15 11.02
CA LEU A 27 1.17 24.72 11.85
C LEU A 27 1.31 23.19 11.87
N SER A 28 0.39 22.46 11.22
CA SER A 28 0.51 21.04 10.90
C SER A 28 1.67 20.80 9.93
N SER A 29 2.75 20.24 10.46
CA SER A 29 3.73 19.45 9.70
C SER A 29 3.01 18.30 8.97
N ALA A 30 2.16 17.61 9.73
CA ALA A 30 1.29 16.50 9.35
C ALA A 30 2.01 15.21 8.89
N PRO A 31 2.00 14.12 9.69
CA PRO A 31 1.70 14.03 11.14
C PRO A 31 2.87 14.41 12.09
N ASP A 32 2.80 14.00 13.38
CA ASP A 32 3.74 14.34 14.47
C ASP A 32 3.69 13.40 15.73
N PRO A 33 4.78 12.66 16.11
CA PRO A 33 4.96 11.91 17.36
C PRO A 33 6.05 12.49 18.30
N SER A 34 7.11 13.12 17.76
CA SER A 34 7.24 14.54 18.06
C SER A 34 6.64 15.42 16.95
N GLY A 35 6.90 15.28 15.62
CA GLY A 35 8.09 14.72 14.93
C GLY A 35 8.03 14.21 13.45
N ILE A 36 6.95 13.56 12.95
CA ILE A 36 6.93 12.69 11.73
C ILE A 36 5.76 12.98 10.78
N LEU A 37 6.11 13.55 9.64
CA LEU A 37 5.50 13.25 8.34
C LEU A 37 5.56 11.70 8.20
N THR A 38 4.56 10.95 7.76
CA THR A 38 3.71 11.11 6.57
C THR A 38 2.48 10.17 6.60
N SER A 39 1.34 10.53 5.95
CA SER A 39 0.41 9.63 5.19
C SER A 39 -1.05 10.11 5.08
N PRO A 40 -1.74 9.94 3.93
CA PRO A 40 -3.12 10.36 3.73
C PRO A 40 -4.25 9.43 4.25
N ALA A 41 -4.22 9.02 5.52
CA ALA A 41 -5.38 8.43 6.19
C ALA A 41 -5.60 9.05 7.58
N VAL A 42 -6.74 9.70 7.81
CA VAL A 42 -7.11 10.26 9.13
C VAL A 42 -8.08 9.31 9.81
N SER A 43 -7.70 8.74 10.95
CA SER A 43 -8.58 7.84 11.71
C SER A 43 -9.83 8.56 12.18
N ALA A 44 -10.96 7.84 12.22
CA ALA A 44 -12.21 8.38 12.73
C ALA A 44 -12.05 8.82 14.20
N GLY A 45 -12.26 10.11 14.48
CA GLY A 45 -12.07 10.70 15.81
C GLY A 45 -10.68 11.28 16.09
N THR A 46 -9.70 11.11 15.19
CA THR A 46 -8.39 11.78 15.32
C THR A 46 -8.56 13.30 15.17
N PRO A 47 -8.02 14.13 16.09
CA PRO A 47 -8.16 15.58 16.02
C PRO A 47 -7.32 16.21 14.90
N VAL A 48 -7.71 17.41 14.45
CA VAL A 48 -7.04 18.18 13.40
C VAL A 48 -6.34 19.38 13.98
N VAL A 49 -5.05 19.51 13.69
CA VAL A 49 -4.25 20.67 14.11
C VAL A 49 -3.57 21.37 12.93
N GLY A 50 -4.39 21.79 11.96
CA GLY A 50 -4.05 22.97 11.16
C GLY A 50 -3.92 24.26 11.99
N THR A 51 -4.26 24.23 13.29
CA THR A 51 -4.44 25.40 14.15
C THR A 51 -3.81 25.22 15.53
N GLY A 52 -2.97 26.19 15.94
CA GLY A 52 -2.71 26.50 17.35
C GLY A 52 -3.76 27.43 17.99
N CYS A 53 -4.94 27.59 17.36
CA CYS A 53 -6.03 28.54 17.70
C CYS A 53 -5.66 30.03 17.40
N SER A 54 -6.58 30.99 17.28
CA SER A 54 -8.05 30.95 17.26
C SER A 54 -8.63 31.76 16.07
N LEU A 55 -9.96 31.67 15.89
CA LEU A 55 -10.74 32.48 14.95
C LEU A 55 -11.73 33.35 15.74
N GLY A 56 -11.57 34.67 15.74
CA GLY A 56 -12.55 35.59 16.34
C GLY A 56 -11.97 36.95 16.71
N ASP A 57 -11.08 36.94 17.70
CA ASP A 57 -10.67 38.12 18.48
C ASP A 57 -9.15 38.19 18.73
N GLY A 58 -8.41 37.09 18.49
CA GLY A 58 -6.95 37.02 18.63
C GLY A 58 -6.44 36.42 19.95
N ASP A 59 -7.34 36.01 20.85
CA ASP A 59 -6.98 35.34 22.10
C ASP A 59 -6.95 33.81 21.95
N TYR A 60 -6.00 33.17 22.63
CA TYR A 60 -5.63 31.75 22.51
C TYR A 60 -6.25 30.88 23.63
N GLU A 61 -7.51 31.07 23.99
CA GLU A 61 -8.21 30.23 24.98
C GLU A 61 -9.46 29.55 24.39
N GLY A 62 -9.73 28.29 24.79
CA GLY A 62 -10.97 27.58 24.45
C GLY A 62 -10.98 26.80 23.13
N CYS A 63 -9.84 26.27 22.69
CA CYS A 63 -9.68 25.50 21.45
C CYS A 63 -10.69 24.34 21.29
N VAL A 64 -11.55 24.40 20.27
CA VAL A 64 -12.34 23.27 19.77
C VAL A 64 -11.87 22.97 18.35
N VAL A 65 -11.52 21.70 18.10
CA VAL A 65 -11.12 21.22 16.76
C VAL A 65 -12.35 21.20 15.84
N PRO A 66 -12.31 21.88 14.68
CA PRO A 66 -13.45 21.92 13.77
C PRO A 66 -13.58 20.59 13.03
N THR A 67 -14.71 19.91 13.23
CA THR A 67 -15.07 18.67 12.55
C THR A 67 -16.02 18.95 11.39
N GLY A 68 -15.99 18.07 10.39
CA GLY A 68 -17.05 17.94 9.38
C GLY A 68 -18.00 16.81 9.75
N THR A 69 -19.08 16.65 8.98
CA THR A 69 -20.00 15.52 9.12
C THR A 69 -20.36 14.87 7.79
N VAL A 70 -20.52 13.55 7.78
CA VAL A 70 -21.11 12.77 6.68
C VAL A 70 -22.51 12.36 7.10
N THR A 71 -23.51 12.73 6.31
CA THR A 71 -24.91 12.35 6.50
C THR A 71 -25.26 11.23 5.54
N TYR A 72 -25.75 10.12 6.06
CA TYR A 72 -26.16 8.95 5.30
C TYR A 72 -27.68 8.88 5.15
N SER A 73 -28.16 8.43 3.99
CA SER A 73 -29.59 8.31 3.71
C SER A 73 -30.29 7.39 4.71
N GLY A 74 -31.28 7.93 5.42
CA GLY A 74 -32.03 7.21 6.44
C GLY A 74 -31.38 7.15 7.82
N SER A 75 -30.17 7.69 8.00
CA SER A 75 -29.62 7.95 9.35
C SER A 75 -30.17 9.25 9.92
N VAL A 76 -30.39 9.29 11.23
CA VAL A 76 -30.65 10.53 11.99
C VAL A 76 -29.37 11.13 12.58
N ASP A 77 -28.32 10.32 12.72
CA ASP A 77 -27.04 10.70 13.33
C ASP A 77 -25.95 10.75 12.23
N PRO A 78 -25.36 11.93 11.96
CA PRO A 78 -24.22 12.05 11.05
C PRO A 78 -22.94 11.49 11.66
N GLN A 79 -22.09 10.86 10.83
CA GLN A 79 -20.73 10.52 11.23
C GLN A 79 -19.86 11.79 11.26
N SER A 80 -19.27 12.11 12.40
CA SER A 80 -18.26 13.18 12.47
C SER A 80 -16.93 12.73 11.88
N TYR A 81 -16.21 13.65 11.24
CA TYR A 81 -14.87 13.42 10.71
C TYR A 81 -13.98 14.65 10.87
N SER A 82 -12.69 14.44 10.67
CA SER A 82 -11.65 15.48 10.75
C SER A 82 -10.70 15.34 9.54
N LEU A 83 -10.14 16.45 9.04
CA LEU A 83 -9.14 16.49 7.96
C LEU A 83 -7.88 17.22 8.38
N GLU A 84 -6.79 16.48 8.64
CA GLU A 84 -5.48 17.10 8.85
C GLU A 84 -4.79 17.25 7.50
N VAL A 85 -4.42 18.49 7.17
CA VAL A 85 -3.86 18.82 5.86
C VAL A 85 -2.60 19.66 6.07
N PRO A 86 -1.45 19.30 5.47
CA PRO A 86 -0.24 20.07 5.59
C PRO A 86 -0.34 21.42 4.89
N ASP A 87 0.52 22.36 5.28
CA ASP A 87 0.65 23.63 4.57
C ASP A 87 1.10 23.42 3.12
N TRP A 88 0.41 24.10 2.20
CA TRP A 88 0.63 24.05 0.75
C TRP A 88 2.03 24.50 0.31
N VAL A 89 2.78 25.24 1.11
CA VAL A 89 4.17 25.65 0.83
C VAL A 89 5.14 24.80 1.62
N SER A 90 5.01 24.74 2.95
CA SER A 90 6.03 24.13 3.83
C SER A 90 5.84 22.63 4.12
N GLY A 91 4.68 22.06 3.81
CA GLY A 91 4.39 20.64 4.09
C GLY A 91 5.21 19.64 3.25
N PRO A 92 5.09 18.33 3.53
CA PRO A 92 5.86 17.27 2.89
C PRO A 92 5.73 17.26 1.36
N THR A 93 6.87 17.19 0.67
CA THR A 93 6.89 16.84 -0.77
C THR A 93 6.47 15.39 -1.02
N SER A 94 6.66 14.52 -0.03
CA SER A 94 6.44 13.08 -0.13
C SER A 94 4.98 12.65 -0.26
N ALA A 95 4.11 13.26 0.53
CA ALA A 95 2.66 13.00 0.55
C ALA A 95 1.86 13.81 -0.48
N ALA A 96 2.50 14.71 -1.23
CA ALA A 96 1.82 15.56 -2.20
C ALA A 96 1.43 14.77 -3.46
N VAL A 97 0.13 14.77 -3.79
CA VAL A 97 -0.39 14.17 -5.04
C VAL A 97 -0.27 15.10 -6.25
N VAL A 98 -0.13 16.41 -6.01
CA VAL A 98 0.21 17.39 -7.06
C VAL A 98 1.25 18.36 -6.52
N MET A 99 2.34 18.52 -7.27
CA MET A 99 3.33 19.58 -7.09
C MET A 99 3.22 20.60 -8.23
N LEU A 100 2.94 21.86 -7.88
CA LEU A 100 3.01 22.97 -8.82
C LEU A 100 4.41 23.60 -8.72
N PRO A 101 5.08 23.92 -9.84
CA PRO A 101 6.49 24.37 -9.84
C PRO A 101 6.68 25.82 -9.39
N HIS A 102 5.61 26.61 -9.30
CA HIS A 102 5.62 28.02 -8.93
C HIS A 102 4.30 28.42 -8.28
N ARG A 103 4.29 29.57 -7.60
CA ARG A 103 3.06 30.27 -7.22
C ARG A 103 2.97 31.63 -7.90
N ASN A 104 1.76 32.14 -8.07
CA ASN A 104 1.52 33.49 -8.59
C ASN A 104 1.02 34.38 -7.45
N SER A 105 1.69 35.51 -7.23
CA SER A 105 1.32 36.54 -6.25
C SER A 105 1.00 37.86 -6.95
N PRO A 106 0.41 38.86 -6.26
CA PRO A 106 0.15 40.17 -6.85
C PRO A 106 1.40 40.90 -7.38
N THR A 107 2.60 40.49 -6.93
CA THR A 107 3.89 41.04 -7.36
C THR A 107 4.55 40.27 -8.50
N GLY A 108 4.02 39.11 -8.89
CA GLY A 108 4.52 38.31 -10.02
C GLY A 108 4.50 36.80 -9.74
N GLN A 109 5.14 36.05 -10.65
CA GLN A 109 5.40 34.63 -10.44
C GLN A 109 6.61 34.46 -9.51
N GLU A 110 6.49 33.55 -8.55
CA GLU A 110 7.54 33.20 -7.60
C GLU A 110 7.93 31.73 -7.79
N ASN A 111 9.23 31.45 -7.90
CA ASN A 111 9.80 30.10 -7.98
C ASN A 111 9.76 29.39 -6.62
N LEU A 112 8.55 29.22 -6.09
CA LEU A 112 8.24 28.52 -4.86
C LEU A 112 7.19 27.47 -5.19
N SER A 113 7.55 26.20 -5.04
CA SER A 113 6.63 25.10 -5.32
C SER A 113 5.50 25.06 -4.29
N THR A 114 4.28 24.79 -4.76
CA THR A 114 3.11 24.60 -3.90
C THR A 114 2.51 23.21 -4.12
N LYS A 115 1.95 22.65 -3.06
CA LYS A 115 1.57 21.24 -2.94
C LYS A 115 0.08 21.12 -2.70
N ILE A 116 -0.52 20.09 -3.29
CA ILE A 116 -1.88 19.64 -3.01
C ILE A 116 -1.80 18.16 -2.64
N TYR A 117 -2.62 17.77 -1.68
CA TYR A 117 -2.63 16.46 -1.05
C TYR A 117 -4.00 15.80 -1.24
N ALA A 118 -4.05 14.48 -1.33
CA ALA A 118 -5.29 13.71 -1.19
C ALA A 118 -5.38 13.19 0.24
N PHE A 119 -6.58 13.02 0.79
CA PHE A 119 -6.82 12.32 2.07
C PHE A 119 -8.10 11.53 1.99
N ALA A 120 -8.09 10.31 2.48
CA ALA A 120 -9.30 9.52 2.65
C ALA A 120 -9.75 9.49 4.11
N ILE A 121 -11.07 9.57 4.32
CA ILE A 121 -11.71 9.15 5.57
C ILE A 121 -12.57 7.91 5.30
N PRO A 122 -12.72 7.00 6.28
CA PRO A 122 -13.58 5.84 6.14
C PRO A 122 -15.06 6.24 6.12
N LEU A 123 -15.84 5.59 5.25
CA LEU A 123 -17.29 5.67 5.20
C LEU A 123 -17.93 4.45 5.88
N GLN A 124 -19.18 4.59 6.32
CA GLN A 124 -19.97 3.46 6.82
C GLN A 124 -20.19 2.43 5.69
N PRO A 125 -19.74 1.16 5.83
CA PRO A 125 -19.84 0.17 4.77
C PRO A 125 -21.28 -0.02 4.26
N GLY A 126 -21.46 -0.04 2.94
CA GLY A 126 -22.77 -0.19 2.28
C GLY A 126 -23.74 1.00 2.41
N ALA A 127 -23.43 1.99 3.25
CA ALA A 127 -24.26 3.17 3.45
C ALA A 127 -24.24 4.09 2.23
N THR A 128 -25.33 4.85 2.05
CA THR A 128 -25.50 5.78 0.93
C THR A 128 -25.21 7.19 1.42
N VAL A 129 -24.19 7.86 0.88
CA VAL A 129 -23.82 9.22 1.26
C VAL A 129 -24.83 10.20 0.65
N GLU A 130 -25.57 10.90 1.51
CA GLU A 130 -26.53 11.92 1.09
C GLU A 130 -25.83 13.28 0.95
N SER A 131 -25.12 13.68 2.00
CA SER A 131 -24.36 14.94 1.99
C SER A 131 -23.17 14.92 2.94
N VAL A 132 -22.23 15.84 2.69
CA VAL A 132 -21.04 16.06 3.51
C VAL A 132 -20.99 17.53 3.89
N THR A 133 -20.92 17.83 5.18
CA THR A 133 -20.67 19.19 5.68
C THR A 133 -19.19 19.33 5.98
N LEU A 134 -18.54 20.31 5.35
CA LEU A 134 -17.11 20.61 5.55
C LEU A 134 -16.87 21.27 6.92
N PRO A 135 -15.69 21.08 7.55
CA PRO A 135 -15.31 21.78 8.77
C PRO A 135 -15.52 23.30 8.71
N ASP A 136 -15.95 23.91 9.82
CA ASP A 136 -16.07 25.36 9.91
C ASP A 136 -14.76 26.00 10.37
N LEU A 137 -13.91 26.36 9.41
CA LEU A 137 -12.62 27.02 9.64
C LEU A 137 -12.68 28.50 9.25
N SER A 138 -12.81 28.82 7.96
CA SER A 138 -12.90 30.23 7.57
C SER A 138 -13.54 30.44 6.20
N SER A 139 -14.43 31.42 6.11
CA SER A 139 -15.08 31.83 4.86
C SER A 139 -14.13 32.54 3.86
N SER A 140 -12.91 32.89 4.26
CA SER A 140 -11.92 33.56 3.43
C SER A 140 -10.50 33.30 3.93
N ALA A 141 -9.54 33.12 3.03
CA ALA A 141 -8.12 33.11 3.38
C ALA A 141 -7.70 34.48 3.96
N LYS A 142 -7.02 34.46 5.11
CA LYS A 142 -6.51 35.65 5.81
C LYS A 142 -5.03 35.44 6.14
N LEU A 143 -4.24 36.52 6.12
CA LEU A 143 -2.83 36.48 6.51
C LEU A 143 -2.68 36.04 7.96
N ASN A 144 -1.75 35.11 8.23
CA ASN A 144 -1.48 34.53 9.55
C ASN A 144 -2.68 33.83 10.23
N VAL A 145 -3.76 33.54 9.50
CA VAL A 145 -4.87 32.71 9.99
C VAL A 145 -4.84 31.38 9.25
N PRO A 146 -4.94 30.24 9.95
CA PRO A 146 -5.10 28.94 9.31
C PRO A 146 -6.34 28.88 8.41
N GLY A 147 -6.19 28.26 7.24
CA GLY A 147 -7.27 28.04 6.30
C GLY A 147 -7.15 26.69 5.61
N LEU A 148 -8.29 26.00 5.45
CA LEU A 148 -8.39 24.73 4.73
C LEU A 148 -9.02 24.95 3.36
N HIS A 149 -8.29 24.57 2.32
CA HIS A 149 -8.71 24.62 0.92
C HIS A 149 -9.10 23.22 0.48
N ILE A 150 -10.37 23.02 0.14
CA ILE A 150 -10.84 21.83 -0.56
C ILE A 150 -10.99 22.21 -2.04
N PHE A 151 -10.30 21.48 -2.91
CA PHE A 151 -10.29 21.65 -4.37
C PHE A 151 -11.21 20.64 -5.07
N GLY A 152 -11.36 19.46 -4.48
CA GLY A 152 -12.22 18.39 -4.97
C GLY A 152 -12.57 17.42 -3.84
N MET A 153 -13.64 16.68 -4.02
CA MET A 153 -14.09 15.66 -3.09
C MET A 153 -14.88 14.60 -3.85
N ALA A 154 -14.61 13.31 -3.59
CA ALA A 154 -15.26 12.19 -4.26
C ALA A 154 -15.40 11.01 -3.29
N VAL A 155 -16.43 10.18 -3.49
CA VAL A 155 -16.48 8.86 -2.85
C VAL A 155 -15.63 7.92 -3.70
N ARG A 156 -14.67 7.23 -3.07
CA ARG A 156 -13.95 6.09 -3.66
C ARG A 156 -14.71 4.82 -3.26
N ASP A 157 -14.99 4.00 -4.27
CA ASP A 157 -15.52 2.65 -4.13
C ASP A 157 -14.59 1.71 -4.90
N THR A 158 -13.73 0.99 -4.19
CA THR A 158 -12.92 -0.07 -4.78
C THR A 158 -13.60 -1.42 -4.69
N THR A 159 -14.57 -1.61 -3.79
CA THR A 159 -15.12 -2.92 -3.42
C THR A 159 -16.30 -3.35 -4.30
N SER A 160 -17.19 -2.46 -4.76
CA SER A 160 -18.39 -2.90 -5.50
C SER A 160 -18.10 -3.41 -6.92
N ALA A 161 -18.66 -4.56 -7.29
CA ALA A 161 -18.67 -5.09 -8.65
C ALA A 161 -20.00 -4.81 -9.40
N PRO A 162 -20.02 -4.79 -10.75
CA PRO A 162 -21.21 -4.38 -11.51
C PRO A 162 -22.44 -5.30 -11.41
N ASP A 163 -22.25 -6.56 -11.02
CA ASP A 163 -23.31 -7.54 -10.77
C ASP A 163 -23.86 -7.47 -9.33
N GLY A 164 -23.25 -6.65 -8.48
CA GLY A 164 -23.61 -6.48 -7.07
C GLY A 164 -22.82 -7.38 -6.10
N SER A 165 -21.83 -8.15 -6.57
CA SER A 165 -20.86 -8.79 -5.67
C SER A 165 -19.80 -7.80 -5.19
N SER A 166 -18.91 -8.27 -4.32
CA SER A 166 -17.67 -7.58 -3.97
C SER A 166 -16.50 -8.03 -4.85
N TRP A 167 -15.56 -7.13 -5.09
CA TRP A 167 -14.20 -7.44 -5.50
C TRP A 167 -13.40 -7.93 -4.29
N THR A 168 -12.54 -8.93 -4.51
CA THR A 168 -11.51 -9.39 -3.58
C THR A 168 -10.17 -9.29 -4.31
N SER A 169 -9.16 -8.67 -3.71
CA SER A 169 -7.82 -8.67 -4.33
C SER A 169 -7.21 -10.05 -4.14
N VAL A 170 -6.74 -10.68 -5.21
CA VAL A 170 -6.17 -12.05 -5.17
C VAL A 170 -4.66 -12.07 -5.37
N TRP A 171 -4.11 -10.96 -5.85
CA TRP A 171 -2.69 -10.72 -5.94
C TRP A 171 -2.49 -9.20 -5.94
N HIS A 172 -1.51 -8.73 -5.17
CA HIS A 172 -1.09 -7.34 -5.11
C HIS A 172 0.42 -7.30 -4.92
N GLU A 173 1.07 -6.30 -5.48
CA GLU A 173 2.47 -5.96 -5.20
C GLU A 173 2.58 -4.44 -5.12
N SER A 174 2.88 -3.91 -3.93
CA SER A 174 3.11 -2.47 -3.73
C SER A 174 4.29 -1.99 -4.56
N MET A 175 4.13 -0.86 -5.28
CA MET A 175 5.21 -0.29 -6.11
C MET A 175 6.25 0.42 -5.25
N GLU A 176 7.51 0.46 -5.71
CA GLU A 176 8.58 1.24 -5.08
C GLU A 176 8.91 2.50 -5.88
N ALA A 177 9.25 3.57 -5.15
CA ALA A 177 9.62 4.85 -5.74
C ALA A 177 11.13 4.89 -6.05
N ARG A 178 11.48 5.18 -7.30
CA ARG A 178 12.85 5.49 -7.76
C ARG A 178 13.90 4.37 -7.62
N PHE A 179 13.49 3.13 -7.39
CA PHE A 179 14.37 1.99 -7.64
C PHE A 179 14.55 1.79 -9.16
N GLN A 180 15.56 2.46 -9.73
CA GLN A 180 16.09 2.05 -11.04
C GLN A 180 17.00 0.84 -10.81
N PHE A 181 16.45 -0.37 -10.95
CA PHE A 181 17.29 -1.56 -11.13
C PHE A 181 18.18 -1.28 -12.35
N THR A 182 19.49 -1.18 -12.14
CA THR A 182 20.43 -0.46 -13.03
C THR A 182 20.64 -1.07 -14.43
N SER A 183 19.84 -2.08 -14.79
CA SER A 183 19.74 -2.69 -16.11
C SER A 183 18.44 -2.35 -16.88
N ILE A 184 17.38 -1.88 -16.22
CA ILE A 184 16.19 -1.33 -16.89
C ILE A 184 16.53 0.10 -17.29
N GLY A 185 16.96 0.26 -18.54
CA GLY A 185 17.16 1.56 -19.17
C GLY A 185 15.83 2.24 -19.53
N GLU A 186 15.93 3.28 -20.35
CA GLU A 186 14.78 3.91 -20.99
C GLU A 186 13.92 2.88 -21.75
N LEU A 187 12.61 2.88 -21.51
CA LEU A 187 11.67 2.04 -22.23
C LEU A 187 11.12 2.81 -23.44
N THR A 188 10.94 2.14 -24.57
CA THR A 188 10.31 2.70 -25.77
C THR A 188 9.77 1.58 -26.65
N ASN A 189 8.46 1.62 -26.96
CA ASN A 189 7.82 0.71 -27.92
C ASN A 189 8.11 -0.77 -27.57
N GLN A 190 7.63 -1.21 -26.40
CA GLN A 190 7.98 -2.47 -25.74
C GLN A 190 6.78 -3.09 -25.03
N THR A 191 6.79 -4.42 -24.89
CA THR A 191 5.85 -5.14 -24.04
C THR A 191 6.50 -5.53 -22.71
N ILE A 192 5.77 -5.29 -21.63
CA ILE A 192 6.05 -5.80 -20.29
C ILE A 192 5.10 -6.98 -20.05
N ARG A 193 5.60 -8.09 -19.50
CA ARG A 193 4.78 -9.23 -19.10
C ARG A 193 5.09 -9.60 -17.66
N ILE A 194 4.10 -9.50 -16.79
CA ILE A 194 4.19 -9.84 -15.36
C ILE A 194 3.46 -11.15 -15.14
N ILE A 195 4.18 -12.15 -14.63
CA ILE A 195 3.61 -13.39 -14.12
C ILE A 195 3.23 -13.16 -12.66
N ALA A 196 2.00 -13.51 -12.30
CA ALA A 196 1.40 -13.35 -10.99
C ALA A 196 0.72 -14.66 -10.55
N LYS A 197 0.56 -14.88 -9.23
CA LYS A 197 -0.15 -16.04 -8.67
C LYS A 197 -1.30 -15.58 -7.77
N PRO A 198 -2.55 -15.60 -8.27
CA PRO A 198 -3.75 -15.49 -7.44
C PRO A 198 -3.73 -16.44 -6.24
N SER A 199 -4.03 -15.90 -5.05
CA SER A 199 -4.21 -16.65 -3.80
C SER A 199 -5.45 -17.56 -3.83
N ILE A 200 -6.55 -17.06 -4.41
CA ILE A 200 -7.88 -17.69 -4.41
C ILE A 200 -8.52 -17.68 -5.81
N SER A 201 -9.63 -18.40 -5.94
CA SER A 201 -10.41 -18.49 -7.19
C SER A 201 -11.51 -17.43 -7.28
N GLY A 202 -11.91 -17.07 -8.50
CA GLY A 202 -13.03 -16.16 -8.78
C GLY A 202 -13.54 -16.24 -10.22
N ASP A 203 -14.67 -15.59 -10.51
CA ASP A 203 -15.42 -15.80 -11.77
C ASP A 203 -15.25 -14.66 -12.79
N THR A 204 -15.22 -13.41 -12.32
CA THR A 204 -14.94 -12.20 -13.11
C THR A 204 -13.67 -11.56 -12.53
N LEU A 205 -12.79 -11.02 -13.37
CA LEU A 205 -11.58 -10.34 -12.93
C LEU A 205 -11.52 -8.89 -13.45
N ARG A 206 -10.71 -8.08 -12.78
CA ARG A 206 -10.13 -6.82 -13.28
C ARG A 206 -8.67 -6.73 -12.86
N ILE A 207 -7.90 -5.84 -13.47
CA ILE A 207 -6.54 -5.51 -13.01
C ILE A 207 -6.44 -4.05 -12.58
N HIS A 208 -5.52 -3.76 -11.68
CA HIS A 208 -5.11 -2.40 -11.31
C HIS A 208 -3.74 -2.09 -11.92
N LEU A 209 -3.64 -0.98 -12.65
CA LEU A 209 -2.42 -0.44 -13.25
C LEU A 209 -2.05 0.87 -12.55
N SER A 210 -0.85 0.93 -11.98
CA SER A 210 -0.35 2.11 -11.25
C SER A 210 0.83 2.75 -11.96
N ASN A 211 0.79 4.08 -12.08
CA ASN A 211 1.91 4.96 -12.41
C ASN A 211 2.20 5.93 -11.25
N ALA A 212 1.84 5.56 -10.01
CA ALA A 212 1.83 6.44 -8.85
C ALA A 212 3.19 7.08 -8.50
N TYR A 213 4.30 6.51 -8.97
CA TYR A 213 5.65 7.07 -8.83
C TYR A 213 6.36 7.37 -10.17
N GLY A 214 5.67 7.23 -11.31
CA GLY A 214 6.21 7.59 -12.61
C GLY A 214 6.48 9.09 -12.74
N THR A 215 7.33 9.46 -13.70
CA THR A 215 7.68 10.86 -14.03
C THR A 215 7.07 11.33 -15.35
N ASP A 216 6.43 10.41 -16.07
CA ASP A 216 5.94 10.61 -17.43
C ASP A 216 4.62 9.83 -17.58
N PRO A 217 3.66 10.29 -18.40
CA PRO A 217 2.48 9.52 -18.73
C PRO A 217 2.83 8.22 -19.45
N LEU A 218 2.13 7.13 -19.14
CA LEU A 218 2.27 5.83 -19.81
C LEU A 218 1.20 5.70 -20.90
N ASP A 219 1.60 5.62 -22.16
CA ASP A 219 0.71 5.30 -23.30
C ASP A 219 0.62 3.77 -23.43
N ILE A 220 -0.39 3.20 -22.78
CA ILE A 220 -0.65 1.76 -22.76
C ILE A 220 -1.65 1.45 -23.87
N ASN A 221 -1.17 0.93 -24.99
CA ASN A 221 -1.96 0.83 -26.22
C ASN A 221 -2.74 -0.50 -26.35
N HIS A 222 -2.33 -1.52 -25.59
CA HIS A 222 -2.89 -2.87 -25.62
C HIS A 222 -2.51 -3.59 -24.31
N VAL A 223 -3.47 -4.28 -23.69
CA VAL A 223 -3.23 -5.11 -22.49
C VAL A 223 -3.97 -6.45 -22.63
N THR A 224 -3.30 -7.54 -22.29
CA THR A 224 -3.87 -8.88 -22.28
C THR A 224 -3.62 -9.62 -20.97
N ILE A 225 -4.43 -10.65 -20.69
CA ILE A 225 -4.22 -11.58 -19.60
C ILE A 225 -4.42 -13.04 -20.07
N ALA A 226 -3.58 -13.96 -19.59
CA ALA A 226 -3.68 -15.38 -19.91
C ALA A 226 -3.20 -16.27 -18.74
N PRO A 227 -3.63 -17.54 -18.66
CA PRO A 227 -2.96 -18.54 -17.85
C PRO A 227 -1.50 -18.78 -18.29
N SER A 228 -0.63 -19.07 -17.32
CA SER A 228 0.73 -19.57 -17.52
C SER A 228 0.96 -20.83 -16.68
N ASP A 229 1.84 -21.71 -17.14
CA ASP A 229 2.21 -22.95 -16.43
C ASP A 229 3.53 -22.82 -15.66
N VAL A 230 4.33 -21.78 -15.93
CA VAL A 230 5.72 -21.68 -15.42
C VAL A 230 6.03 -20.24 -15.00
N ARG A 231 6.32 -20.03 -13.70
CA ARG A 231 6.68 -18.70 -13.16
C ARG A 231 7.84 -18.06 -13.91
N MET A 232 8.88 -18.83 -14.17
CA MET A 232 10.10 -18.41 -14.87
C MET A 232 10.08 -18.87 -16.34
N GLY A 233 8.90 -18.83 -16.98
CA GLY A 233 8.73 -18.97 -18.43
C GLY A 233 7.78 -17.89 -18.98
N PRO A 234 8.14 -17.14 -20.04
CA PRO A 234 7.25 -16.12 -20.60
C PRO A 234 6.08 -16.70 -21.40
N SER A 235 6.12 -17.98 -21.77
CA SER A 235 5.08 -18.67 -22.54
C SER A 235 3.78 -18.84 -21.75
N LEU A 236 2.65 -18.73 -22.47
CA LEU A 236 1.27 -18.81 -21.99
C LEU A 236 0.70 -20.21 -22.27
N SER A 237 -0.21 -20.71 -21.42
CA SER A 237 -0.84 -22.02 -21.61
C SER A 237 -2.23 -21.99 -22.26
N ALA A 238 -2.78 -20.79 -22.49
CA ALA A 238 -3.93 -20.57 -23.35
C ALA A 238 -3.76 -19.30 -24.20
N SER A 239 -4.69 -19.06 -25.12
CA SER A 239 -4.76 -17.78 -25.85
C SER A 239 -5.11 -16.64 -24.88
N PRO A 240 -4.40 -15.49 -24.93
CA PRO A 240 -4.71 -14.35 -24.10
C PRO A 240 -6.12 -13.78 -24.37
N HIS A 241 -6.69 -13.24 -23.30
CA HIS A 241 -7.88 -12.40 -23.32
C HIS A 241 -7.47 -10.92 -23.40
N GLU A 242 -8.16 -10.18 -24.26
CA GLU A 242 -8.09 -8.72 -24.38
C GLU A 242 -8.66 -8.04 -23.13
N LEU A 243 -7.97 -7.01 -22.61
CA LEU A 243 -8.50 -6.14 -21.56
C LEU A 243 -8.82 -4.74 -22.11
N THR A 244 -9.94 -4.19 -21.67
CA THR A 244 -10.38 -2.83 -22.03
C THR A 244 -10.44 -1.93 -20.80
N PHE A 245 -10.58 -0.64 -21.05
CA PHE A 245 -10.63 0.43 -20.04
C PHE A 245 -11.73 1.44 -20.44
N ASN A 246 -12.16 2.28 -19.49
CA ASN A 246 -13.09 3.39 -19.75
C ASN A 246 -14.42 2.98 -20.43
N ASN A 247 -14.90 1.75 -20.22
CA ASN A 247 -16.06 1.14 -20.90
C ASN A 247 -15.82 0.75 -22.37
N GLY A 248 -14.69 0.09 -22.66
CA GLY A 248 -14.44 -0.60 -23.93
C GLY A 248 -13.27 -0.09 -24.78
N ASP A 249 -12.51 0.91 -24.33
CA ASP A 249 -11.29 1.34 -25.01
C ASP A 249 -10.18 0.31 -24.82
N SER A 250 -9.52 -0.12 -25.90
CA SER A 250 -8.40 -1.09 -25.83
C SER A 250 -7.07 -0.48 -25.36
N SER A 251 -7.05 0.84 -25.11
CA SER A 251 -5.87 1.63 -24.82
C SER A 251 -6.19 2.74 -23.82
N LEU A 252 -5.23 3.11 -22.97
CA LEU A 252 -5.33 4.30 -22.13
C LEU A 252 -3.99 5.03 -22.00
N VAL A 253 -4.08 6.30 -21.57
CA VAL A 253 -2.93 7.04 -21.05
C VAL A 253 -3.05 7.15 -19.53
N ILE A 254 -2.15 6.52 -18.78
CA ILE A 254 -2.06 6.71 -17.33
C ILE A 254 -1.18 7.95 -17.08
N PRO A 255 -1.69 9.03 -16.46
CA PRO A 255 -0.89 10.24 -16.23
C PRO A 255 0.23 10.02 -15.21
N GLU A 256 1.14 10.98 -15.07
CA GLU A 256 2.12 11.04 -13.97
C GLU A 256 1.38 10.96 -12.62
N GLY A 257 1.79 10.04 -11.74
CA GLY A 257 1.12 9.81 -10.45
C GLY A 257 -0.28 9.17 -10.54
N GLY A 258 -0.76 8.84 -11.74
CA GLY A 258 -2.10 8.29 -11.97
C GLY A 258 -2.18 6.77 -11.83
N GLU A 259 -3.40 6.26 -11.74
CA GLU A 259 -3.73 4.84 -11.65
C GLU A 259 -5.01 4.55 -12.44
N ALA A 260 -5.24 3.29 -12.83
CA ALA A 260 -6.40 2.88 -13.61
C ALA A 260 -6.78 1.42 -13.35
N TYR A 261 -8.09 1.13 -13.33
CA TYR A 261 -8.62 -0.22 -13.35
C TYR A 261 -9.07 -0.60 -14.76
N SER A 262 -8.89 -1.86 -15.15
CA SER A 262 -9.55 -2.38 -16.35
C SER A 262 -11.07 -2.47 -16.16
N ASP A 263 -11.80 -2.50 -17.26
CA ASP A 263 -13.17 -2.98 -17.27
C ASP A 263 -13.20 -4.45 -16.78
N PRO A 264 -14.30 -4.90 -16.14
CA PRO A 264 -14.45 -6.30 -15.72
C PRO A 264 -14.55 -7.26 -16.90
N ILE A 265 -13.85 -8.39 -16.82
CA ILE A 265 -13.92 -9.49 -17.79
C ILE A 265 -14.29 -10.82 -17.11
N SER A 266 -15.24 -11.55 -17.70
CA SER A 266 -15.59 -12.90 -17.26
C SER A 266 -14.52 -13.90 -17.71
N MET A 267 -13.55 -14.16 -16.85
CA MET A 267 -12.48 -15.13 -17.02
C MET A 267 -12.28 -15.84 -15.68
N PRO A 268 -12.69 -17.12 -15.54
CA PRO A 268 -12.52 -17.86 -14.31
C PRO A 268 -11.05 -17.99 -13.91
N VAL A 269 -10.72 -17.52 -12.72
CA VAL A 269 -9.40 -17.62 -12.09
C VAL A 269 -9.43 -18.79 -11.11
N THR A 270 -8.38 -19.62 -11.13
CA THR A 270 -8.17 -20.67 -10.13
C THR A 270 -7.04 -20.26 -9.20
N GLY A 271 -7.32 -20.20 -7.90
CA GLY A 271 -6.30 -19.95 -6.88
C GLY A 271 -5.11 -20.91 -7.04
N GLY A 272 -3.91 -20.40 -6.86
CA GLY A 272 -2.68 -21.14 -7.05
C GLY A 272 -2.23 -21.33 -8.52
N THR A 273 -3.05 -20.98 -9.51
CA THR A 273 -2.68 -21.07 -10.94
C THR A 273 -2.08 -19.76 -11.42
N LEU A 274 -0.96 -19.79 -12.14
CA LEU A 274 -0.29 -18.56 -12.58
C LEU A 274 -1.07 -17.86 -13.70
N LEU A 275 -1.09 -16.54 -13.65
CA LEU A 275 -1.58 -15.65 -14.70
C LEU A 275 -0.42 -14.80 -15.23
N ALA A 276 -0.47 -14.45 -16.51
CA ALA A 276 0.45 -13.54 -17.17
C ALA A 276 -0.34 -12.33 -17.67
N VAL A 277 -0.07 -11.15 -17.10
CA VAL A 277 -0.59 -9.86 -17.59
C VAL A 277 0.46 -9.26 -18.51
N SER A 278 0.11 -8.97 -19.76
CA SER A 278 1.01 -8.34 -20.73
C SER A 278 0.49 -6.96 -21.11
N LEU A 279 1.33 -5.94 -21.08
CA LEU A 279 0.98 -4.57 -21.47
C LEU A 279 2.00 -4.02 -22.47
N TYR A 280 1.52 -3.38 -23.52
CA TYR A 280 2.34 -2.73 -24.55
C TYR A 280 2.40 -1.22 -24.29
N LEU A 281 3.61 -0.75 -24.00
CA LEU A 281 3.96 0.65 -23.82
C LEU A 281 4.40 1.24 -25.18
N ALA A 282 3.54 2.07 -25.77
CA ALA A 282 3.77 2.63 -27.10
C ALA A 282 4.71 3.85 -27.08
N ASN A 283 4.68 4.65 -26.00
CA ASN A 283 5.53 5.83 -25.88
C ASN A 283 6.92 5.50 -25.31
N LYS A 284 7.75 6.54 -25.23
CA LYS A 284 9.09 6.53 -24.64
C LYS A 284 9.01 7.11 -23.23
N VAL A 285 9.55 6.39 -22.24
CA VAL A 285 9.66 6.87 -20.84
C VAL A 285 11.06 6.58 -20.26
N PRO A 286 11.68 7.54 -19.55
CA PRO A 286 13.00 7.37 -18.93
C PRO A 286 12.96 6.55 -17.63
N TYR A 287 11.77 6.38 -17.05
CA TYR A 287 11.53 5.63 -15.82
C TYR A 287 10.13 5.03 -15.86
N ILE A 288 9.96 3.88 -15.20
CA ILE A 288 8.66 3.23 -14.97
C ILE A 288 8.61 2.79 -13.50
N THR A 289 7.44 2.90 -12.88
CA THR A 289 7.27 2.44 -11.49
C THR A 289 7.28 0.91 -11.45
N MET A 290 7.96 0.35 -10.44
CA MET A 290 8.16 -1.08 -10.29
C MET A 290 8.32 -1.45 -8.82
N ASN A 291 7.99 -2.69 -8.48
CA ASN A 291 8.52 -3.37 -7.32
C ASN A 291 9.71 -4.25 -7.77
N PRO A 292 10.94 -4.02 -7.31
CA PRO A 292 12.13 -4.82 -7.64
C PRO A 292 12.28 -6.10 -6.78
N HIS A 293 11.53 -6.18 -5.68
CA HIS A 293 11.54 -7.26 -4.70
C HIS A 293 10.11 -7.75 -4.41
N PRO A 294 9.31 -8.12 -5.45
CA PRO A 294 7.97 -8.64 -5.27
C PRO A 294 8.05 -10.05 -4.65
N SER A 295 6.90 -10.60 -4.24
CA SER A 295 6.84 -11.98 -3.73
C SER A 295 7.46 -12.98 -4.72
N SER A 296 8.02 -14.10 -4.22
CA SER A 296 8.58 -15.15 -5.10
C SER A 296 7.56 -15.86 -5.99
N ALA A 297 6.27 -15.51 -5.90
CA ALA A 297 5.24 -15.93 -6.83
C ALA A 297 5.22 -15.10 -8.13
N THR A 298 5.85 -13.93 -8.11
CA THR A 298 5.85 -12.93 -9.19
C THR A 298 7.13 -13.02 -10.04
N TRP A 299 7.04 -12.76 -11.35
CA TRP A 299 8.21 -12.64 -12.22
C TRP A 299 7.95 -11.73 -13.42
N GLY A 300 8.90 -10.87 -13.77
CA GLY A 300 8.75 -9.85 -14.79
C GLY A 300 9.59 -10.12 -16.04
N TYR A 301 9.04 -9.77 -17.20
CA TYR A 301 9.69 -9.79 -18.51
C TYR A 301 9.54 -8.43 -19.21
N LEU A 302 10.59 -8.00 -19.90
CA LEU A 302 10.57 -6.90 -20.88
C LEU A 302 11.02 -7.45 -22.24
N SER A 303 10.26 -7.15 -23.29
CA SER A 303 10.72 -7.37 -24.67
C SER A 303 11.84 -6.38 -25.04
N ALA A 304 12.56 -6.63 -26.14
CA ALA A 304 13.65 -5.76 -26.56
C ALA A 304 13.20 -4.33 -26.93
N VAL A 305 14.04 -3.32 -26.69
CA VAL A 305 13.72 -1.91 -27.01
C VAL A 305 13.32 -1.74 -28.47
N GLY A 306 12.15 -1.16 -28.71
CA GLY A 306 11.61 -0.96 -30.05
C GLY A 306 11.03 -2.20 -30.74
N SER A 307 10.91 -3.34 -30.04
CA SER A 307 10.35 -4.59 -30.60
C SER A 307 8.85 -4.47 -30.95
N GLY A 308 8.12 -3.61 -30.26
CA GLY A 308 6.69 -3.40 -30.47
C GLY A 308 5.82 -4.24 -29.55
N ASP A 309 4.64 -4.57 -30.05
CA ASP A 309 3.57 -5.25 -29.32
C ASP A 309 3.69 -6.78 -29.43
N HIS A 310 3.93 -7.40 -28.28
CA HIS A 310 4.09 -8.83 -28.07
C HIS A 310 3.11 -9.37 -27.01
N THR A 311 2.06 -8.61 -26.69
CA THR A 311 1.08 -8.99 -25.65
C THR A 311 0.34 -10.29 -25.98
N THR A 312 0.09 -10.56 -27.27
CA THR A 312 -0.59 -11.78 -27.76
C THR A 312 0.32 -12.98 -27.98
N ASP A 313 1.64 -12.86 -27.76
CA ASP A 313 2.58 -13.94 -28.03
C ASP A 313 2.44 -15.09 -27.01
N VAL A 314 1.90 -16.22 -27.48
CA VAL A 314 1.60 -17.41 -26.66
C VAL A 314 2.84 -18.23 -26.34
N SER A 315 3.81 -18.37 -27.25
CA SER A 315 4.96 -19.25 -27.03
C SER A 315 6.27 -18.65 -27.54
N ASP A 316 7.33 -18.80 -26.75
CA ASP A 316 8.69 -18.34 -27.07
C ASP A 316 9.28 -18.99 -28.34
N SER A 317 8.75 -20.14 -28.74
CA SER A 317 9.09 -20.82 -29.99
C SER A 317 8.46 -20.20 -31.24
N ALA A 318 7.38 -19.42 -31.08
CA ALA A 318 6.72 -18.68 -32.15
C ALA A 318 7.22 -17.23 -32.21
N SER A 319 7.53 -16.64 -31.05
CA SER A 319 8.11 -15.30 -30.92
C SER A 319 9.12 -15.26 -29.79
N THR A 320 10.38 -15.00 -30.10
CA THR A 320 11.45 -14.89 -29.10
C THR A 320 11.47 -13.54 -28.38
N ALA A 321 10.34 -12.83 -28.29
CA ALA A 321 10.26 -11.45 -27.80
C ALA A 321 10.86 -11.26 -26.40
N PHE A 322 10.63 -12.22 -25.51
CA PHE A 322 11.07 -12.19 -24.11
C PHE A 322 12.36 -12.99 -23.85
N THR A 323 12.87 -13.71 -24.85
CA THR A 323 14.03 -14.63 -24.74
C THR A 323 15.20 -14.31 -25.68
N SER A 324 15.04 -13.34 -26.59
CA SER A 324 16.07 -12.92 -27.54
C SER A 324 17.02 -11.85 -27.00
N SER A 325 18.11 -11.60 -27.73
CA SER A 325 19.08 -10.57 -27.33
C SER A 325 18.43 -9.19 -27.25
N GLY A 326 18.47 -8.59 -26.06
CA GLY A 326 17.86 -7.29 -25.77
C GLY A 326 16.60 -7.38 -24.89
N SER A 327 16.02 -8.57 -24.67
CA SER A 327 15.01 -8.75 -23.62
C SER A 327 15.63 -8.75 -22.22
N LEU A 328 14.79 -8.55 -21.21
CA LEU A 328 15.14 -8.68 -19.79
C LEU A 328 14.13 -9.60 -19.11
N SER A 329 14.58 -10.38 -18.12
CA SER A 329 13.69 -11.06 -17.18
C SER A 329 14.30 -11.08 -15.78
N SER A 330 13.53 -10.74 -14.75
CA SER A 330 13.98 -10.76 -13.36
C SER A 330 12.78 -10.84 -12.39
N SER A 331 13.05 -10.95 -11.10
CA SER A 331 12.03 -10.77 -10.06
C SER A 331 11.66 -9.28 -10.01
N PHE A 332 10.61 -8.88 -10.71
CA PHE A 332 10.01 -7.55 -10.59
C PHE A 332 8.52 -7.58 -10.97
N SER A 333 7.73 -6.67 -10.41
CA SER A 333 6.47 -6.23 -11.01
C SER A 333 6.62 -4.79 -11.50
N ALA A 334 6.02 -4.43 -12.64
CA ALA A 334 6.03 -3.08 -13.16
C ALA A 334 4.66 -2.71 -13.74
N VAL A 335 4.14 -1.55 -13.36
CA VAL A 335 2.78 -1.03 -13.65
C VAL A 335 1.63 -1.89 -13.10
N VAL A 336 1.63 -3.21 -13.30
CA VAL A 336 0.61 -4.12 -12.79
C VAL A 336 0.71 -4.20 -11.26
N ASN A 337 -0.28 -3.64 -10.57
CA ASN A 337 -0.26 -3.46 -9.11
C ASN A 337 -1.19 -4.44 -8.39
N SER A 338 -2.38 -4.72 -8.91
CA SER A 338 -3.24 -5.79 -8.39
C SER A 338 -3.98 -6.57 -9.49
N ILE A 339 -4.44 -7.75 -9.13
CA ILE A 339 -5.48 -8.51 -9.81
C ILE A 339 -6.60 -8.71 -8.78
N ASP A 340 -7.80 -8.28 -9.12
CA ASP A 340 -8.98 -8.44 -8.27
C ASP A 340 -9.99 -9.36 -8.98
N VAL A 341 -10.72 -10.18 -8.21
CA VAL A 341 -11.77 -11.05 -8.74
C VAL A 341 -13.08 -10.87 -7.96
N THR A 342 -14.21 -11.20 -8.60
CA THR A 342 -15.46 -11.45 -7.88
C THR A 342 -15.49 -12.89 -7.36
N THR A 343 -16.00 -13.06 -6.14
CA THR A 343 -16.09 -14.38 -5.49
C THR A 343 -17.53 -14.66 -5.06
N SER A 344 -17.97 -15.92 -5.21
CA SER A 344 -19.35 -16.32 -4.86
C SER A 344 -19.72 -16.26 -3.37
N ALA A 345 -18.76 -15.92 -2.51
CA ALA A 345 -18.89 -15.88 -1.06
C ALA A 345 -18.40 -14.56 -0.44
N ASP A 346 -18.15 -13.52 -1.26
CA ASP A 346 -17.61 -12.21 -0.84
C ASP A 346 -16.38 -12.35 0.08
N LEU A 347 -15.42 -13.19 -0.34
CA LEU A 347 -14.24 -13.58 0.44
C LEU A 347 -13.38 -12.35 0.80
N PRO A 348 -12.87 -12.26 2.04
CA PRO A 348 -12.06 -11.13 2.48
C PRO A 348 -10.67 -11.13 1.83
N THR A 349 -10.11 -9.94 1.74
CA THR A 349 -8.68 -9.70 1.51
C THR A 349 -7.98 -9.56 2.85
N ILE A 350 -6.92 -10.34 3.06
CA ILE A 350 -5.93 -10.21 4.13
C ILE A 350 -4.67 -9.67 3.47
N ASP A 351 -4.12 -8.58 3.98
CA ASP A 351 -2.88 -8.00 3.49
C ASP A 351 -1.69 -8.33 4.41
N VAL A 352 -0.49 -8.41 3.84
CA VAL A 352 0.77 -8.46 4.59
C VAL A 352 1.57 -7.21 4.27
N LEU A 353 1.65 -6.31 5.24
CA LEU A 353 2.40 -5.07 5.19
C LEU A 353 3.75 -5.25 5.91
N GLY A 354 4.86 -4.96 5.23
CA GLY A 354 6.18 -5.07 5.86
C GLY A 354 7.37 -4.60 5.03
N ASN A 355 8.53 -4.54 5.68
CA ASN A 355 9.80 -4.11 5.07
C ASN A 355 10.67 -5.25 4.50
N TYR A 356 10.08 -6.45 4.41
CA TYR A 356 10.75 -7.71 4.06
C TYR A 356 11.92 -8.09 4.99
N LEU A 357 11.99 -7.50 6.18
CA LEU A 357 12.99 -7.80 7.20
C LEU A 357 14.44 -7.76 6.66
N ILE A 358 14.72 -6.61 6.03
CA ILE A 358 16.04 -6.11 5.60
C ILE A 358 16.48 -6.60 4.20
N ASP A 359 15.54 -6.44 3.27
CA ASP A 359 15.69 -6.30 1.80
C ASP A 359 15.96 -7.59 0.98
N GLN A 360 14.87 -8.29 0.63
CA GLN A 360 14.85 -9.65 0.04
C GLN A 360 15.20 -9.74 -1.46
N GLY A 361 16.35 -9.17 -1.87
CA GLY A 361 16.94 -9.31 -3.21
C GLY A 361 17.39 -10.74 -3.60
N ARG A 362 16.77 -11.78 -3.02
CA ARG A 362 17.13 -13.20 -3.11
C ARG A 362 16.02 -14.09 -3.72
N GLY A 363 14.82 -13.55 -3.96
CA GLY A 363 13.71 -14.29 -4.60
C GLY A 363 13.02 -15.31 -3.69
N VAL A 364 13.07 -15.09 -2.38
CA VAL A 364 12.36 -15.85 -1.32
C VAL A 364 10.92 -15.35 -1.15
N ALA A 365 10.11 -16.15 -0.47
CA ALA A 365 8.65 -16.05 -0.51
C ALA A 365 8.00 -14.94 0.34
N GLY A 366 8.68 -14.42 1.36
CA GLY A 366 8.06 -13.61 2.42
C GLY A 366 6.97 -14.36 3.20
N ILE A 367 6.26 -13.68 4.11
CA ILE A 367 5.18 -14.30 4.90
C ILE A 367 3.91 -14.52 4.06
N SER A 368 3.61 -13.62 3.11
CA SER A 368 2.37 -13.61 2.33
C SER A 368 2.16 -14.87 1.50
N TYR A 369 3.18 -15.35 0.79
CA TYR A 369 3.06 -16.54 -0.04
C TYR A 369 2.78 -17.85 0.73
N PRO A 370 3.58 -18.27 1.75
CA PRO A 370 3.28 -19.46 2.53
C PRO A 370 1.96 -19.33 3.29
N LEU A 371 1.61 -18.15 3.80
CA LEU A 371 0.31 -17.92 4.43
C LEU A 371 -0.86 -18.09 3.44
N ALA A 372 -0.74 -17.57 2.21
CA ALA A 372 -1.69 -17.82 1.12
C ALA A 372 -1.83 -19.33 0.85
N ARG A 373 -0.71 -20.09 0.82
CA ARG A 373 -0.76 -21.55 0.66
C ARG A 373 -1.45 -22.25 1.83
N ARG A 374 -1.37 -21.75 3.06
CA ARG A 374 -2.08 -22.34 4.21
C ARG A 374 -3.59 -22.20 4.06
N PHE A 375 -4.10 -21.04 3.62
CA PHE A 375 -5.51 -20.88 3.23
C PHE A 375 -5.87 -21.72 1.99
N GLU A 376 -5.01 -21.78 0.98
CA GLU A 376 -5.21 -22.59 -0.24
C GLU A 376 -5.38 -24.09 0.10
N ASN A 377 -4.63 -24.59 1.08
CA ASN A 377 -4.60 -26.00 1.47
C ASN A 377 -5.44 -26.32 2.73
N ASP A 378 -6.16 -25.35 3.29
CA ASP A 378 -7.03 -25.63 4.44
C ASP A 378 -8.11 -26.66 4.05
N SER A 379 -8.22 -27.69 4.89
CA SER A 379 -9.14 -28.82 4.74
C SER A 379 -10.19 -28.87 5.84
N SER A 380 -10.25 -27.85 6.71
CA SER A 380 -11.30 -27.63 7.71
C SER A 380 -12.71 -27.52 7.09
N GLY A 381 -12.78 -27.09 5.83
CA GLY A 381 -14.02 -26.72 5.15
C GLY A 381 -14.42 -25.25 5.33
N ALA A 382 -13.58 -24.44 6.00
CA ALA A 382 -13.73 -23.00 6.08
C ALA A 382 -13.48 -22.31 4.72
N PRO A 383 -13.87 -21.03 4.56
CA PRO A 383 -13.53 -20.23 3.39
C PRO A 383 -12.01 -20.15 3.18
N LYS A 384 -11.61 -20.08 1.91
CA LYS A 384 -10.22 -19.80 1.51
C LYS A 384 -10.11 -18.29 1.36
N ASP A 385 -9.66 -17.62 2.41
CA ASP A 385 -9.51 -16.17 2.42
C ASP A 385 -8.31 -15.75 1.56
N SER A 386 -8.40 -14.59 0.92
CA SER A 386 -7.29 -14.10 0.09
C SER A 386 -6.17 -13.56 0.97
N VAL A 387 -4.92 -13.86 0.61
CA VAL A 387 -3.73 -13.21 1.18
C VAL A 387 -2.98 -12.51 0.05
N VAL A 388 -2.71 -11.22 0.23
CA VAL A 388 -1.97 -10.37 -0.72
C VAL A 388 -0.77 -9.68 -0.06
N ASN A 389 0.02 -8.96 -0.84
CA ASN A 389 1.38 -8.57 -0.48
C ASN A 389 1.63 -7.07 -0.66
N SER A 390 1.57 -6.31 0.42
CA SER A 390 1.91 -4.89 0.44
C SER A 390 3.31 -4.60 0.99
N GLY A 391 4.22 -5.55 0.98
CA GLY A 391 5.60 -5.32 1.44
C GLY A 391 6.44 -4.51 0.44
N VAL A 392 7.44 -3.77 0.96
CA VAL A 392 8.42 -2.97 0.21
C VAL A 392 9.82 -3.22 0.78
N GLY A 393 10.84 -3.43 -0.05
CA GLY A 393 12.19 -3.79 0.40
C GLY A 393 12.83 -2.68 1.23
N GLY A 394 13.14 -2.94 2.50
CA GLY A 394 13.75 -1.93 3.39
C GLY A 394 12.82 -0.75 3.71
N ASN A 395 11.50 -0.96 3.72
CA ASN A 395 10.53 0.07 4.09
C ASN A 395 10.76 0.60 5.53
N LEU A 396 10.40 1.86 5.75
CA LEU A 396 10.40 2.51 7.06
C LEU A 396 8.96 2.91 7.38
N LEU A 397 8.60 2.96 8.66
CA LEU A 397 7.21 3.20 9.05
C LEU A 397 6.72 4.58 8.65
N ALA A 398 7.49 5.63 8.94
CA ALA A 398 7.05 7.01 8.78
C ALA A 398 7.89 7.86 7.82
N ILE A 399 9.17 7.51 7.66
CA ILE A 399 10.15 8.32 6.93
C ILE A 399 10.39 7.73 5.55
N ASP A 400 10.24 8.52 4.50
CA ASP A 400 10.62 8.09 3.16
C ASP A 400 12.13 7.81 3.09
N ALA A 401 12.49 6.62 2.58
CA ALA A 401 13.88 6.26 2.37
C ALA A 401 14.46 7.06 1.20
N GLY A 402 15.44 7.93 1.47
CA GLY A 402 16.06 8.81 0.47
C GLY A 402 17.09 8.14 -0.44
N GLY A 403 17.03 6.81 -0.63
CA GLY A 403 18.13 5.99 -1.15
C GLY A 403 17.74 4.96 -2.22
N HIS A 404 18.59 3.95 -2.38
CA HIS A 404 18.46 2.89 -3.40
C HIS A 404 17.51 1.74 -2.99
N ALA A 405 16.75 1.88 -1.90
CA ALA A 405 15.76 0.92 -1.40
C ALA A 405 14.80 1.64 -0.43
N GLY A 406 13.73 0.99 0.01
CA GLY A 406 12.81 1.46 1.06
C GLY A 406 11.65 2.34 0.60
N GLY A 407 11.81 3.02 -0.54
CA GLY A 407 10.74 3.77 -1.20
C GLY A 407 10.05 4.83 -0.32
N ARG A 408 8.73 4.95 -0.49
CA ARG A 408 7.87 5.76 0.39
C ARG A 408 7.55 4.99 1.65
N ALA A 409 7.46 5.68 2.79
CA ALA A 409 7.15 5.07 4.08
C ALA A 409 5.88 4.18 4.07
N ALA A 410 5.84 3.16 4.92
CA ALA A 410 4.70 2.25 5.10
C ALA A 410 3.42 3.02 5.41
N LEU A 411 3.53 4.02 6.29
CA LEU A 411 2.50 5.03 6.45
C LEU A 411 2.27 5.75 5.12
N THR A 412 3.21 6.52 4.52
CA THR A 412 2.98 7.34 3.27
C THR A 412 2.05 6.67 2.27
N ARG A 413 2.25 5.37 2.02
CA ARG A 413 1.56 4.59 0.99
C ARG A 413 0.30 3.87 1.46
N LEU A 414 0.00 3.82 2.76
CA LEU A 414 -1.09 3.03 3.37
C LEU A 414 -2.44 3.19 2.67
N ASP A 415 -2.87 4.42 2.35
CA ASP A 415 -4.16 4.65 1.68
C ASP A 415 -4.23 4.02 0.29
N ARG A 416 -3.12 4.07 -0.46
CA ARG A 416 -3.02 3.54 -1.82
C ARG A 416 -2.80 2.03 -1.82
N ASP A 417 -1.86 1.56 -1.01
CA ASP A 417 -1.40 0.16 -1.04
C ASP A 417 -2.28 -0.78 -0.23
N VAL A 418 -2.95 -0.29 0.83
CA VAL A 418 -3.69 -1.13 1.78
C VAL A 418 -5.17 -0.72 1.89
N LEU A 419 -5.49 0.55 2.13
CA LEU A 419 -6.89 1.00 2.31
C LEU A 419 -7.67 1.15 0.99
N SER A 420 -6.99 1.01 -0.15
CA SER A 420 -7.64 0.88 -1.46
C SER A 420 -8.00 -0.58 -1.77
N LEU A 421 -7.36 -1.56 -1.13
CA LEU A 421 -7.56 -2.98 -1.44
C LEU A 421 -9.04 -3.35 -1.25
N PRO A 422 -9.70 -3.92 -2.28
CA PRO A 422 -11.10 -4.26 -2.18
C PRO A 422 -11.32 -5.39 -1.17
N ASN A 423 -12.37 -5.24 -0.35
CA ASN A 423 -12.74 -6.15 0.72
C ASN A 423 -11.62 -6.46 1.75
N ILE A 424 -10.70 -5.52 1.99
CA ILE A 424 -9.68 -5.62 3.06
C ILE A 424 -10.33 -5.69 4.44
N THR A 425 -9.96 -6.71 5.23
CA THR A 425 -10.47 -6.89 6.60
C THR A 425 -9.39 -7.04 7.66
N THR A 426 -8.20 -7.49 7.26
CA THR A 426 -7.10 -7.82 8.18
C THR A 426 -5.77 -7.42 7.55
N VAL A 427 -4.88 -6.81 8.33
CA VAL A 427 -3.50 -6.53 7.94
C VAL A 427 -2.56 -7.22 8.92
N VAL A 428 -1.66 -8.05 8.40
CA VAL A 428 -0.51 -8.60 9.12
C VAL A 428 0.65 -7.61 8.98
N VAL A 429 1.19 -7.11 10.10
CA VAL A 429 2.22 -6.05 10.12
C VAL A 429 3.57 -6.61 10.56
N ASN A 430 4.54 -6.57 9.64
CA ASN A 430 5.95 -6.94 9.83
C ASN A 430 6.87 -5.76 9.47
N GLU A 431 6.82 -4.72 10.29
CA GLU A 431 7.57 -3.45 10.10
C GLU A 431 8.61 -3.22 11.23
N ALA A 432 9.14 -1.99 11.39
CA ALA A 432 9.92 -1.50 12.53
C ALA A 432 11.38 -1.97 12.71
N LEU A 433 11.79 -3.18 12.30
CA LEU A 433 13.21 -3.58 12.45
C LEU A 433 14.13 -2.69 11.59
N GLN A 434 13.68 -2.31 10.40
CA GLN A 434 14.41 -1.42 9.51
C GLN A 434 14.57 -0.01 10.08
N ASP A 435 13.57 0.51 10.80
CA ASP A 435 13.62 1.78 11.51
C ASP A 435 14.67 1.74 12.64
N ALA A 436 14.69 0.68 13.44
CA ALA A 436 15.71 0.48 14.47
C ALA A 436 17.13 0.41 13.87
N ILE A 437 17.33 -0.32 12.77
CA ILE A 437 18.60 -0.39 12.03
C ILE A 437 19.00 0.96 11.41
N ALA A 438 18.03 1.77 10.98
CA ALA A 438 18.25 3.13 10.51
C ALA A 438 18.62 4.12 11.64
N GLY A 439 18.50 3.69 12.91
CA GLY A 439 18.91 4.46 14.09
C GLY A 439 17.77 5.16 14.82
N HIS A 440 16.51 4.83 14.52
CA HIS A 440 15.35 5.29 15.30
C HIS A 440 15.27 4.56 16.64
N ASP A 441 14.81 5.26 17.68
CA ASP A 441 14.55 4.65 18.98
C ASP A 441 13.21 3.91 19.01
N ASP A 442 13.06 3.04 20.00
CA ASP A 442 11.82 2.31 20.24
C ASP A 442 10.64 3.28 20.38
N VAL A 443 10.77 4.35 21.18
CA VAL A 443 9.70 5.31 21.44
C VAL A 443 9.23 6.08 20.19
N GLU A 444 10.10 6.41 19.24
CA GLU A 444 9.71 6.96 17.93
C GLU A 444 8.97 5.92 17.07
N THR A 445 9.46 4.68 17.09
CA THR A 445 8.95 3.57 16.28
C THR A 445 7.59 3.08 16.77
N GLU A 446 7.41 2.93 18.08
CA GLU A 446 6.15 2.58 18.76
C GLU A 446 5.02 3.57 18.46
N ARG A 447 5.32 4.87 18.40
CA ARG A 447 4.32 5.89 18.02
C ARG A 447 3.91 5.77 16.56
N SER A 448 4.83 5.37 15.68
CA SER A 448 4.56 5.11 14.27
C SER A 448 3.68 3.86 14.09
N LEU A 449 3.97 2.77 14.81
CA LEU A 449 3.14 1.57 14.86
C LEU A 449 1.76 1.85 15.49
N SER A 450 1.70 2.70 16.53
CA SER A 450 0.43 3.15 17.13
C SER A 450 -0.45 3.86 16.10
N LEU A 451 0.14 4.81 15.33
CA LEU A 451 -0.58 5.53 14.29
C LEU A 451 -1.09 4.61 13.18
N LEU A 452 -0.26 3.65 12.74
CA LEU A 452 -0.65 2.62 11.76
C LEU A 452 -1.85 1.81 12.25
N ARG A 453 -1.77 1.24 13.47
CA ARG A 453 -2.88 0.51 14.11
C ARG A 453 -4.14 1.37 14.23
N ASP A 454 -4.01 2.61 14.65
CA ASP A 454 -5.15 3.49 14.89
C ASP A 454 -5.80 3.95 13.57
N GLN A 455 -5.03 4.07 12.49
CA GLN A 455 -5.56 4.23 11.13
C GLN A 455 -6.34 2.98 10.70
N LEU A 456 -5.72 1.79 10.75
CA LEU A 456 -6.39 0.53 10.40
C LEU A 456 -7.68 0.30 11.21
N LYS A 457 -7.63 0.49 12.53
CA LYS A 457 -8.79 0.40 13.43
C LYS A 457 -9.88 1.40 13.07
N GLY A 458 -9.51 2.63 12.70
CA GLY A 458 -10.46 3.65 12.23
C GLY A 458 -11.22 3.25 10.96
N TRP A 459 -10.64 2.38 10.13
CA TRP A 459 -11.25 1.83 8.91
C TRP A 459 -11.96 0.49 9.12
N GLY A 460 -12.04 -0.01 10.36
CA GLY A 460 -12.65 -1.30 10.67
C GLY A 460 -11.76 -2.51 10.37
N ILE A 461 -10.46 -2.30 10.16
CA ILE A 461 -9.50 -3.33 9.75
C ILE A 461 -8.79 -3.91 10.98
N LYS A 462 -8.80 -5.24 11.09
CA LYS A 462 -8.08 -6.03 12.10
C LYS A 462 -6.57 -5.88 11.91
N THR A 463 -5.82 -5.73 13.00
CA THR A 463 -4.35 -5.61 12.97
C THR A 463 -3.71 -6.79 13.67
N ILE A 464 -2.82 -7.51 12.98
CA ILE A 464 -2.05 -8.63 13.55
C ILE A 464 -0.57 -8.33 13.39
N PHE A 465 0.10 -7.93 14.46
CA PHE A 465 1.54 -7.69 14.43
C PHE A 465 2.33 -9.01 14.39
N THR A 466 3.55 -8.99 13.86
CA THR A 466 4.58 -9.99 14.20
C THR A 466 5.62 -9.34 15.09
N THR A 467 6.10 -10.02 16.14
CA THR A 467 7.31 -9.55 16.85
C THR A 467 8.51 -9.53 15.88
N LEU A 468 9.45 -8.61 16.11
CA LEU A 468 10.66 -8.46 15.33
C LEU A 468 11.60 -9.63 15.61
N THR A 469 12.00 -10.34 14.55
CA THR A 469 12.93 -11.46 14.67
C THR A 469 14.33 -10.98 15.10
N PRO A 470 15.16 -11.85 15.69
CA PRO A 470 16.50 -11.44 16.14
C PRO A 470 17.42 -10.99 14.99
N CYS A 471 18.44 -10.20 15.31
CA CYS A 471 19.44 -9.71 14.35
C CYS A 471 20.91 -9.81 14.82
N GLU A 472 21.20 -10.50 15.93
CA GLU A 472 22.58 -10.69 16.41
C GLU A 472 23.45 -11.35 15.33
N GLY A 473 24.67 -10.84 15.16
CA GLY A 473 25.57 -11.22 14.06
C GLY A 473 25.46 -10.37 12.79
N TYR A 474 24.32 -9.68 12.55
CA TYR A 474 24.20 -8.74 11.44
C TYR A 474 24.90 -7.42 11.78
N ALA A 475 25.90 -7.00 10.99
CA ALA A 475 26.80 -5.91 11.40
C ALA A 475 26.13 -4.54 11.70
N PRO A 476 25.01 -4.14 11.06
CA PRO A 476 24.19 -2.99 11.48
C PRO A 476 23.40 -3.17 12.79
N CYS A 477 23.11 -4.40 13.20
CA CYS A 477 22.43 -4.71 14.47
C CYS A 477 23.42 -4.54 15.64
N THR A 478 23.59 -3.30 16.08
CA THR A 478 24.35 -3.00 17.30
C THR A 478 23.54 -3.33 18.55
N SER A 479 24.19 -3.39 19.73
CA SER A 479 23.48 -3.60 21.00
C SER A 479 22.42 -2.53 21.30
N THR A 480 22.56 -1.31 20.77
CA THR A 480 21.49 -0.29 20.80
C THR A 480 20.30 -0.67 19.91
N VAL A 481 20.57 -1.19 18.71
CA VAL A 481 19.51 -1.65 17.79
C VAL A 481 18.75 -2.82 18.39
N ASP A 482 19.42 -3.83 18.96
CA ASP A 482 18.74 -4.94 19.64
C ASP A 482 18.02 -4.52 20.94
N THR A 483 18.51 -3.49 21.63
CA THR A 483 17.76 -2.88 22.76
C THR A 483 16.45 -2.28 22.28
N ASN A 484 16.48 -1.45 21.22
CA ASN A 484 15.29 -0.85 20.64
C ASN A 484 14.33 -1.92 20.10
N ARG A 485 14.87 -2.94 19.41
CA ARG A 485 14.12 -4.10 18.89
C ARG A 485 13.34 -4.82 20.00
N ARG A 486 13.96 -5.05 21.16
CA ARG A 486 13.30 -5.67 22.33
C ARG A 486 12.28 -4.73 22.99
N GLY A 487 12.51 -3.42 22.99
CA GLY A 487 11.51 -2.41 23.38
C GLY A 487 10.26 -2.51 22.51
N ILE A 488 10.45 -2.46 21.19
CA ILE A 488 9.37 -2.60 20.19
C ILE A 488 8.65 -3.95 20.33
N ASN A 489 9.35 -5.07 20.55
CA ASN A 489 8.70 -6.37 20.81
C ASN A 489 7.84 -6.34 22.06
N THR A 490 8.32 -5.73 23.15
CA THR A 490 7.55 -5.56 24.39
C THR A 490 6.27 -4.78 24.10
N TRP A 491 6.39 -3.63 23.41
CA TRP A 491 5.23 -2.83 22.99
C TRP A 491 4.24 -3.65 22.14
N ILE A 492 4.72 -4.38 21.12
CA ILE A 492 3.89 -5.25 20.27
C ILE A 492 3.07 -6.24 21.10
N THR A 493 3.72 -6.91 22.06
CA THR A 493 3.04 -7.90 22.92
C THR A 493 2.00 -7.30 23.87
N ASP A 494 2.12 -6.01 24.20
CA ASP A 494 1.18 -5.28 25.06
C ASP A 494 -0.05 -4.75 24.30
N GLN A 495 -0.09 -4.75 22.96
CA GLN A 495 -1.18 -4.12 22.18
C GLN A 495 -2.45 -4.96 21.99
N VAL A 496 -2.60 -6.08 22.71
CA VAL A 496 -3.74 -7.00 22.51
C VAL A 496 -5.07 -6.35 22.90
N ASP A 497 -5.96 -6.21 21.92
CA ASP A 497 -7.30 -5.62 22.08
C ASP A 497 -8.35 -6.51 21.42
N PHE A 498 -9.24 -7.06 22.23
CA PHE A 498 -10.35 -7.93 21.77
C PHE A 498 -11.62 -7.15 21.40
N THR A 499 -11.60 -5.80 21.41
CA THR A 499 -12.69 -4.99 20.87
C THR A 499 -12.56 -4.90 19.35
N SER A 500 -13.63 -5.19 18.61
CA SER A 500 -13.60 -5.14 17.15
C SER A 500 -13.39 -3.70 16.62
N PRO A 501 -12.53 -3.48 15.60
CA PRO A 501 -11.65 -4.46 14.99
C PRO A 501 -10.49 -4.85 15.93
N THR A 502 -10.27 -6.16 16.07
CA THR A 502 -9.29 -6.71 17.02
C THR A 502 -7.85 -6.36 16.67
N VAL A 503 -7.02 -6.29 17.71
CA VAL A 503 -5.57 -6.14 17.61
C VAL A 503 -4.92 -7.31 18.35
N ASN A 504 -4.00 -8.01 17.70
CA ASN A 504 -3.28 -9.15 18.29
C ASN A 504 -1.86 -9.24 17.70
N TYR A 505 -1.08 -10.22 18.14
CA TYR A 505 0.25 -10.49 17.57
C TYR A 505 0.54 -11.99 17.39
N LEU A 506 1.49 -12.28 16.51
CA LEU A 506 2.24 -13.54 16.46
C LEU A 506 3.66 -13.31 16.98
N ASP A 507 4.12 -14.17 17.87
CA ASP A 507 5.50 -14.12 18.36
C ASP A 507 6.48 -14.81 17.39
N ALA A 508 6.87 -14.10 16.33
CA ALA A 508 7.84 -14.59 15.36
C ALA A 508 9.26 -14.71 15.95
N GLU A 509 9.63 -13.87 16.93
CA GLU A 509 10.93 -13.94 17.62
C GLU A 509 11.18 -15.33 18.23
N SER A 510 10.21 -15.91 18.95
CA SER A 510 10.38 -17.25 19.55
C SER A 510 10.21 -18.41 18.56
N ILE A 511 9.63 -18.17 17.38
CA ILE A 511 9.53 -19.17 16.30
C ILE A 511 10.89 -19.37 15.62
N VAL A 512 11.60 -18.28 15.29
CA VAL A 512 12.84 -18.36 14.49
C VAL A 512 14.13 -18.10 15.28
N GLY A 513 14.04 -17.57 16.49
CA GLY A 513 15.18 -17.17 17.31
C GLY A 513 15.74 -18.28 18.21
N VAL A 514 17.03 -18.20 18.49
CA VAL A 514 17.73 -19.00 19.52
C VAL A 514 18.72 -18.12 20.28
N SER A 515 19.06 -18.47 21.52
CA SER A 515 20.13 -17.81 22.25
C SER A 515 21.48 -18.07 21.60
N ASP A 516 22.26 -17.02 21.34
CA ASP A 516 23.63 -17.14 20.87
C ASP A 516 24.47 -17.90 21.91
N PRO A 517 25.02 -19.08 21.57
CA PRO A 517 25.83 -19.89 22.48
C PRO A 517 27.21 -19.27 22.78
N THR A 518 27.60 -18.20 22.08
CA THR A 518 28.86 -17.47 22.25
C THR A 518 28.71 -16.15 23.01
N SER A 519 27.47 -15.65 23.16
CA SER A 519 27.14 -14.42 23.88
C SER A 519 27.61 -14.46 25.34
N THR A 520 28.22 -13.37 25.77
CA THR A 520 28.61 -13.15 27.18
C THR A 520 27.61 -12.34 28.00
N ASP A 521 26.52 -11.89 27.37
CA ASP A 521 25.51 -11.04 27.98
C ASP A 521 24.50 -11.84 28.82
N ASP A 522 23.80 -11.16 29.73
CA ASP A 522 22.79 -11.75 30.63
C ASP A 522 21.50 -10.90 30.59
N PRO A 523 20.40 -11.38 29.97
CA PRO A 523 20.30 -12.65 29.25
C PRO A 523 21.15 -12.65 27.96
N PRO A 524 21.53 -13.83 27.44
CA PRO A 524 22.25 -13.93 26.17
C PRO A 524 21.51 -13.26 25.01
N ALA A 525 22.26 -12.69 24.08
CA ALA A 525 21.71 -12.18 22.82
C ALA A 525 20.95 -13.28 22.05
N LEU A 526 19.97 -12.87 21.25
CA LEU A 526 19.23 -13.77 20.38
C LEU A 526 19.73 -13.62 18.94
N MET A 527 20.01 -14.76 18.30
CA MET A 527 20.35 -14.88 16.88
C MET A 527 19.23 -15.63 16.14
N LEU A 528 19.20 -15.53 14.81
CA LEU A 528 18.41 -16.45 14.00
C LEU A 528 18.91 -17.89 14.19
N ASN A 529 18.00 -18.86 14.18
CA ASN A 529 18.38 -20.27 14.11
C ASN A 529 19.03 -20.55 12.74
N ASP A 530 20.18 -21.25 12.70
CA ASP A 530 20.84 -21.72 11.48
C ASP A 530 19.90 -22.45 10.48
N SER A 531 18.78 -22.99 10.97
CA SER A 531 17.76 -23.66 10.14
C SER A 531 16.87 -22.70 9.35
N TYR A 532 16.89 -21.40 9.68
CA TYR A 532 16.02 -20.36 9.13
C TYR A 532 16.78 -19.12 8.63
N ASP A 533 18.07 -18.98 8.96
CA ASP A 533 18.93 -17.85 8.58
C ASP A 533 19.37 -17.96 7.11
N ALA A 534 19.17 -16.88 6.33
CA ALA A 534 19.65 -16.79 4.94
C ALA A 534 21.20 -16.71 4.82
N GLY A 535 21.92 -16.69 5.95
CA GLY A 535 23.37 -16.59 6.05
C GLY A 535 23.90 -15.16 6.19
N ASP A 536 23.01 -14.20 6.49
CA ASP A 536 23.36 -12.81 6.82
C ASP A 536 22.88 -12.37 8.21
N HIS A 537 22.31 -13.28 8.99
CA HIS A 537 21.92 -13.11 10.39
C HIS A 537 20.79 -12.09 10.62
N VAL A 538 20.05 -11.72 9.57
CA VAL A 538 18.85 -10.87 9.68
C VAL A 538 17.73 -11.28 8.73
N ASN A 539 18.03 -11.68 7.49
CA ASN A 539 17.03 -12.19 6.56
C ASN A 539 16.73 -13.67 6.84
N LEU A 540 15.46 -14.05 6.72
CA LEU A 540 15.04 -15.45 6.78
C LEU A 540 15.15 -16.11 5.40
N ASP A 541 15.31 -17.43 5.40
CA ASP A 541 15.11 -18.27 4.23
C ASP A 541 13.63 -18.66 4.06
N ASP A 542 13.30 -19.38 2.98
CA ASP A 542 11.92 -19.83 2.71
C ASP A 542 11.34 -20.69 3.86
N SER A 543 12.17 -21.39 4.64
CA SER A 543 11.72 -22.23 5.75
C SER A 543 11.47 -21.43 7.04
N GLY A 544 12.21 -20.34 7.26
CA GLY A 544 11.90 -19.36 8.30
C GLY A 544 10.56 -18.67 8.05
N TYR A 545 10.27 -18.28 6.80
CA TYR A 545 8.96 -17.74 6.44
C TYR A 545 7.84 -18.79 6.53
N GLU A 546 8.10 -20.06 6.19
CA GLU A 546 7.14 -21.15 6.41
C GLU A 546 6.82 -21.32 7.90
N ALA A 547 7.84 -21.32 8.77
CA ALA A 547 7.68 -21.50 10.21
C ALA A 547 6.86 -20.35 10.84
N ILE A 548 7.09 -19.10 10.43
CA ILE A 548 6.26 -17.96 10.85
C ILE A 548 4.84 -18.10 10.30
N ALA A 549 4.68 -18.46 9.03
CA ALA A 549 3.37 -18.67 8.44
C ALA A 549 2.58 -19.77 9.17
N ASP A 550 3.24 -20.85 9.59
CA ASP A 550 2.68 -21.95 10.39
C ASP A 550 2.30 -21.56 11.82
N GLY A 551 2.95 -20.53 12.38
CA GLY A 551 2.61 -19.98 13.69
C GLY A 551 1.23 -19.30 13.75
N PHE A 552 0.70 -18.80 12.62
CA PHE A 552 -0.63 -18.18 12.61
C PHE A 552 -1.75 -19.21 12.77
N ASP A 553 -2.69 -18.92 13.67
CA ASP A 553 -4.03 -19.50 13.63
C ASP A 553 -4.84 -18.81 12.51
N LEU A 554 -5.22 -19.57 11.47
CA LEU A 554 -5.96 -19.03 10.32
C LEU A 554 -7.31 -18.44 10.73
N ASP A 555 -7.97 -19.01 11.76
CA ASP A 555 -9.25 -18.51 12.26
C ASP A 555 -9.10 -17.11 12.88
N SER A 556 -7.94 -16.81 13.48
CA SER A 556 -7.65 -15.50 14.09
C SER A 556 -7.47 -14.37 13.06
N LEU A 557 -7.06 -14.72 11.84
CA LEU A 557 -6.83 -13.78 10.73
C LEU A 557 -8.11 -13.42 9.97
N ARG A 558 -9.18 -14.19 10.11
CA ARG A 558 -10.48 -13.92 9.48
C ARG A 558 -11.12 -12.65 10.05
N PRO A 559 -12.11 -12.05 9.37
CA PRO A 559 -12.86 -10.90 9.90
C PRO A 559 -13.43 -11.20 11.30
N ASP A 560 -13.61 -10.17 12.12
CA ASP A 560 -14.36 -10.32 13.37
C ASP A 560 -15.85 -10.64 13.09
N MET A 561 -16.47 -11.45 13.95
CA MET A 561 -17.89 -11.87 13.85
C MET A 561 -18.83 -11.07 14.75
#